data_AF-A0AAW2JY19-F1
#
_entry.id   AF-A0AAW2JY19-F1
#
_cell.length_a   1.000
_cell.length_b   1.000
_cell.length_c   1.000
_cell.angle_alpha   90.00
_cell.angle_beta   90.00
_cell.angle_gamma   90.00
#
_symmetry.space_group_name_H-M   'P 1'
#
loop_
_entity.id
_entity.type
_entity.pdbx_description
1 polymer ?
#
loop_
_entity_poly.entity_id
_entity_poly.type
_entity_poly.pdbx_seq_one_letter_code
_entity_poly.pdbx_strand_id
1 'polypeptide(L)'
;MSMVGIPAQIRSGKGNDFSAMLIQFPFDLQARSWSLEGSLKLKNLFGYGDLWDGSVAYGWGQTSEVSTGFSIPRFKGISTPLSARISLLSQDWLKFSSYKEQALGLSLGLLSTGNHDLSYNLSWRTLTDPSQMSSHTVRRQLGHSLLSALKYGFRIDQRDSPMRPTRGHAFVSTTQIGGLFPDLRSLRFIRQASLRCWIAEID
;
A
#
# COMPACT_ATOMS: atom_id res chain seq x y z
N MET A 1 -0.59 26.19 -2.39
CA MET A 1 0.15 24.91 -2.29
C MET A 1 1.27 24.93 -3.30
N SER A 2 2.49 25.28 -2.88
CA SER A 2 3.67 25.26 -3.74
C SER A 2 4.56 24.13 -3.25
N MET A 3 4.40 22.93 -3.82
CA MET A 3 5.39 21.85 -3.70
C MET A 3 6.57 22.24 -4.58
N VAL A 4 7.67 22.69 -3.99
CA VAL A 4 8.94 22.86 -4.70
C VAL A 4 9.76 21.59 -4.43
N GLY A 5 9.47 20.54 -5.19
CA GLY A 5 10.31 19.36 -5.27
C GLY A 5 10.62 19.13 -6.74
N ILE A 6 11.90 19.18 -7.13
CA ILE A 6 12.31 18.75 -8.47
C ILE A 6 12.29 17.22 -8.45
N PRO A 7 11.37 16.53 -9.16
CA PRO A 7 11.42 15.08 -9.25
C PRO A 7 12.65 14.67 -10.06
N ALA A 8 13.63 14.05 -9.42
CA ALA A 8 14.77 13.44 -10.12
C ALA A 8 14.36 12.04 -10.58
N GLN A 9 13.94 11.93 -11.83
CA GLN A 9 13.62 10.65 -12.46
C GLN A 9 14.88 10.12 -13.16
N ILE A 10 15.59 9.18 -12.52
CA ILE A 10 16.74 8.52 -13.15
C ILE A 10 16.23 7.22 -13.79
N ARG A 11 15.97 7.30 -15.09
CA ARG A 11 15.64 6.13 -15.92
C ARG A 11 16.95 5.58 -16.47
N SER A 12 17.37 4.41 -15.99
CA SER A 12 18.54 3.69 -16.51
C SER A 12 18.11 2.31 -16.98
N GLY A 13 18.20 2.05 -18.29
CA GLY A 13 17.88 0.75 -18.87
C GLY A 13 18.48 0.60 -20.27
N LYS A 14 19.21 -0.49 -20.50
CA LYS A 14 19.63 -0.97 -21.82
C LYS A 14 18.67 -2.11 -22.21
N GLY A 15 17.93 -1.96 -23.32
CA GLY A 15 17.01 -2.99 -23.81
C GLY A 15 15.68 -3.10 -23.02
N ASN A 16 15.02 -4.26 -23.10
CA ASN A 16 13.70 -4.51 -22.50
C ASN A 16 13.71 -4.59 -20.95
N ASP A 17 14.87 -4.42 -20.32
CA ASP A 17 15.05 -4.38 -18.87
C ASP A 17 14.86 -2.94 -18.36
N PHE A 18 13.59 -2.54 -18.26
CA PHE A 18 13.22 -1.23 -17.72
C PHE A 18 13.41 -1.22 -16.19
N SER A 19 14.56 -0.68 -15.75
CA SER A 19 14.78 -0.29 -14.36
C SER A 19 14.44 1.19 -14.19
N ALA A 20 13.42 1.49 -13.39
CA ALA A 20 13.01 2.85 -13.10
C ALA A 20 13.30 3.16 -11.63
N MET A 21 14.19 4.12 -11.40
CA MET A 21 14.43 4.67 -10.07
C MET A 21 13.83 6.07 -10.01
N LEU A 22 12.86 6.25 -9.13
CA LEU A 22 12.23 7.54 -8.89
C LEU A 22 12.70 8.03 -7.53
N ILE A 23 13.40 9.15 -7.50
CA ILE A 23 13.77 9.81 -6.25
C ILE A 23 13.07 11.16 -6.24
N GLN A 24 12.27 11.39 -5.22
CA GLN A 24 11.54 12.63 -5.02
C GLN A 24 11.92 13.21 -3.66
N PHE A 25 12.21 14.50 -3.65
CA PHE A 25 12.48 15.26 -2.43
C PHE A 25 11.43 16.36 -2.30
N PRO A 26 10.24 16.07 -1.76
CA PRO A 26 9.26 17.10 -1.46
C PRO A 26 9.78 17.97 -0.31
N PHE A 27 9.98 19.26 -0.59
CA PHE A 27 10.25 20.26 0.43
C PHE A 27 8.98 21.06 0.72
N ASP A 28 8.52 21.03 1.98
CA ASP A 28 7.42 21.87 2.43
C ASP A 28 7.97 23.13 3.11
N LEU A 29 7.87 24.25 2.39
CA LEU A 29 8.30 25.58 2.85
C LEU A 29 7.49 26.05 4.07
N GLN A 30 6.23 25.65 4.20
CA GLN A 30 5.33 26.12 5.25
C GLN A 30 5.57 25.37 6.56
N ALA A 31 5.80 24.06 6.50
CA ALA A 31 6.12 23.23 7.66
C ALA A 31 7.61 23.23 8.04
N ARG A 32 8.50 23.87 7.25
CA ARG A 32 9.97 23.74 7.36
C ARG A 32 10.40 22.27 7.50
N SER A 33 9.74 21.40 6.77
CA SER A 33 10.00 19.95 6.79
C SER A 33 10.34 19.48 5.38
N TRP A 34 11.17 18.46 5.30
CA TRP A 34 11.52 17.82 4.05
C TRP A 34 11.18 16.34 4.13
N SER A 35 10.89 15.73 2.99
CA SER A 35 10.78 14.28 2.90
C SER A 35 11.67 13.78 1.76
N LEU A 36 12.10 12.53 1.86
CA LEU A 36 12.85 11.82 0.84
C LEU A 36 12.04 10.57 0.51
N GLU A 37 11.56 10.49 -0.72
CA GLU A 37 10.89 9.32 -1.24
C GLU A 37 11.76 8.73 -2.35
N GLY A 38 12.11 7.47 -2.23
CA GLY A 38 12.79 6.69 -3.25
C GLY A 38 11.90 5.52 -3.65
N SER A 39 11.76 5.25 -4.94
CA SER A 39 11.19 3.99 -5.41
C SER A 39 12.03 3.42 -6.53
N LEU A 40 12.09 2.10 -6.58
CA LEU A 40 12.82 1.32 -7.55
C LEU A 40 11.85 0.29 -8.12
N LYS A 41 11.72 0.21 -9.43
CA LYS A 41 10.97 -0.84 -10.11
C LYS A 41 11.90 -1.56 -11.06
N LEU A 42 12.09 -2.85 -10.80
CA LEU A 42 12.89 -3.75 -11.63
C LEU A 42 11.95 -4.74 -12.30
N LYS A 43 12.07 -4.86 -13.62
CA LYS A 43 11.33 -5.85 -14.40
C LYS A 43 12.28 -6.97 -14.79
N ASN A 44 11.75 -8.19 -14.76
CA ASN A 44 12.35 -9.39 -15.32
C ASN A 44 13.72 -9.76 -14.71
N LEU A 45 13.86 -9.68 -13.38
CA LEU A 45 15.13 -9.97 -12.70
C LEU A 45 15.57 -11.43 -12.90
N PHE A 46 14.61 -12.36 -12.94
CA PHE A 46 14.88 -13.79 -13.11
C PHE A 46 14.54 -14.32 -14.50
N GLY A 47 14.15 -13.47 -15.45
CA GLY A 47 13.77 -13.90 -16.81
C GLY A 47 12.36 -14.50 -16.94
N TYR A 48 11.57 -14.52 -15.85
CA TYR A 48 10.21 -15.09 -15.80
C TYR A 48 9.09 -14.05 -15.93
N GLY A 49 9.42 -12.82 -16.32
CA GLY A 49 8.47 -11.71 -16.35
C GLY A 49 8.08 -11.21 -14.96
N ASP A 50 8.93 -11.46 -13.96
CA ASP A 50 8.74 -11.02 -12.59
C ASP A 50 8.91 -9.50 -12.43
N LEU A 51 8.15 -8.88 -11.54
CA LEU A 51 8.23 -7.46 -11.24
C LEU A 51 8.59 -7.29 -9.77
N TRP A 52 9.71 -6.66 -9.50
CA TRP A 52 10.11 -6.23 -8.16
C TRP A 52 9.88 -4.73 -8.03
N ASP A 53 9.15 -4.34 -7.00
CA ASP A 53 8.98 -2.94 -6.59
C ASP A 53 9.59 -2.74 -5.20
N GLY A 54 10.42 -1.72 -5.03
CA GLY A 54 10.91 -1.26 -3.75
C GLY A 54 10.53 0.18 -3.57
N SER A 55 10.09 0.59 -2.40
CA SER A 55 9.89 1.98 -2.05
C SER A 55 10.40 2.26 -0.64
N VAL A 56 10.96 3.45 -0.46
CA VAL A 56 11.40 3.98 0.82
C VAL A 56 10.92 5.42 0.89
N ALA A 57 10.27 5.80 1.97
CA ALA A 57 9.87 7.17 2.26
C ALA A 57 10.40 7.53 3.65
N TYR A 58 11.09 8.65 3.75
CA TYR A 58 11.67 9.17 4.98
C TYR A 58 11.24 10.62 5.15
N GLY A 59 10.46 10.89 6.19
CA GLY A 59 10.00 12.24 6.53
C GLY A 59 10.89 12.85 7.61
N TRP A 60 11.33 14.10 7.40
CA TRP A 60 12.01 14.89 8.41
C TRP A 60 11.09 15.08 9.62
N GLY A 61 11.44 14.40 10.70
CA GLY A 61 10.72 14.52 11.95
C GLY A 61 9.77 13.37 12.27
N GLN A 62 10.08 12.14 11.80
CA GLN A 62 9.99 10.87 12.56
C GLN A 62 9.29 9.69 11.85
N THR A 63 8.92 9.81 10.57
CA THR A 63 8.25 8.73 9.82
C THR A 63 9.20 8.11 8.80
N SER A 64 9.41 6.80 8.91
CA SER A 64 10.13 5.98 7.93
C SER A 64 9.20 4.89 7.43
N GLU A 65 8.97 4.82 6.13
CA GLU A 65 8.22 3.75 5.47
C GLU A 65 9.15 3.04 4.50
N VAL A 66 9.26 1.72 4.59
CA VAL A 66 9.98 0.88 3.64
C VAL A 66 9.00 -0.16 3.13
N SER A 67 8.84 -0.29 1.83
CA SER A 67 8.01 -1.34 1.25
C SER A 67 8.75 -2.05 0.11
N THR A 68 8.52 -3.34 0.00
CA THR A 68 9.06 -4.19 -1.04
C THR A 68 7.94 -5.09 -1.53
N GLY A 69 7.70 -5.08 -2.83
CA GLY A 69 6.70 -5.86 -3.52
C GLY A 69 7.32 -6.67 -4.63
N PHE A 70 6.68 -7.79 -4.88
CA PHE A 70 7.06 -8.76 -5.86
C PHE A 70 5.80 -9.28 -6.53
N SER A 71 5.78 -9.32 -7.85
CA SER A 71 4.64 -9.76 -8.63
C SER A 71 5.08 -10.69 -9.75
N ILE A 72 4.49 -11.88 -9.80
CA ILE A 72 4.69 -12.85 -10.87
C ILE A 72 3.38 -12.96 -11.65
N PRO A 73 3.37 -12.58 -12.94
CA PRO A 73 2.16 -12.63 -13.76
C PRO A 73 1.75 -14.05 -14.17
N ARG A 74 2.71 -14.99 -14.29
CA ARG A 74 2.44 -16.39 -14.64
C ARG A 74 3.31 -17.33 -13.81
N PHE A 75 2.69 -18.16 -12.99
CA PHE A 75 3.41 -19.18 -12.23
C PHE A 75 3.09 -20.57 -12.77
N LYS A 76 4.05 -21.16 -13.52
CA LYS A 76 4.08 -22.58 -13.94
C LYS A 76 2.71 -23.23 -14.26
N GLY A 77 1.89 -22.58 -15.10
CA GLY A 77 0.60 -23.13 -15.58
C GLY A 77 -0.65 -22.49 -14.98
N ILE A 78 -0.52 -21.72 -13.91
CA ILE A 78 -1.62 -20.92 -13.35
C ILE A 78 -1.57 -19.54 -14.01
N SER A 79 -2.62 -19.19 -14.75
CA SER A 79 -2.73 -17.90 -15.47
C SER A 79 -3.07 -16.72 -14.54
N THR A 80 -3.14 -16.94 -13.22
CA THR A 80 -3.48 -15.89 -12.26
C THR A 80 -2.21 -15.19 -11.79
N PRO A 81 -2.13 -13.86 -11.87
CA PRO A 81 -1.01 -13.11 -11.34
C PRO A 81 -1.03 -13.20 -9.82
N LEU A 82 0.13 -13.55 -9.25
CA LEU A 82 0.36 -13.57 -7.81
C LEU A 82 1.23 -12.38 -7.45
N SER A 83 0.86 -11.68 -6.39
CA SER A 83 1.68 -10.59 -5.85
C SER A 83 1.87 -10.75 -4.35
N ALA A 84 3.03 -10.33 -3.87
CA ALA A 84 3.36 -10.29 -2.47
C ALA A 84 4.01 -8.94 -2.19
N ARG A 85 3.56 -8.24 -1.16
CA ARG A 85 4.11 -6.96 -0.73
C ARG A 85 4.30 -6.97 0.77
N ILE A 86 5.47 -6.53 1.19
CA ILE A 86 5.85 -6.34 2.58
C ILE A 86 6.11 -4.85 2.77
N SER A 87 5.64 -4.29 3.87
CA SER A 87 5.76 -2.90 4.24
C SER A 87 6.15 -2.83 5.70
N LEU A 88 7.01 -1.88 6.04
CA LEU A 88 7.46 -1.57 7.38
C LEU A 88 7.35 -0.07 7.55
N LEU A 89 6.43 0.36 8.40
CA LEU A 89 6.25 1.74 8.81
C LEU A 89 6.78 1.89 10.23
N SER A 90 7.72 2.79 10.44
CA SER A 90 8.21 3.20 11.76
C SER A 90 7.91 4.67 11.94
N GLN A 91 7.11 5.00 12.95
CA GLN A 91 6.76 6.37 13.29
C GLN A 91 7.14 6.65 14.74
N ASP A 92 8.10 7.56 14.93
CA ASP A 92 8.46 8.03 16.26
C ASP A 92 7.56 9.23 16.61
N TRP A 93 6.82 9.18 17.71
CA TRP A 93 6.04 10.32 18.22
C TRP A 93 6.66 10.90 19.49
N LEU A 94 7.97 10.70 19.66
CA LEU A 94 8.70 11.02 20.87
C LEU A 94 8.59 12.50 21.27
N LYS A 95 8.53 13.41 20.28
CA LYS A 95 8.41 14.86 20.54
C LYS A 95 7.04 15.32 21.03
N PHE A 96 5.96 14.59 20.73
CA PHE A 96 4.58 15.03 21.00
C PHE A 96 3.86 14.17 22.04
N SER A 97 4.12 12.86 22.08
CA SER A 97 3.38 11.96 22.96
C SER A 97 4.24 10.79 23.50
N SER A 98 5.57 10.90 23.37
CA SER A 98 6.57 10.03 23.99
C SER A 98 6.46 8.53 23.65
N TYR A 99 5.71 8.14 22.60
CA TYR A 99 5.59 6.75 22.15
C TYR A 99 6.25 6.51 20.79
N LYS A 100 6.61 5.25 20.52
CA LYS A 100 7.10 4.77 19.22
C LYS A 100 6.12 3.74 18.66
N GLU A 101 5.74 3.91 17.41
CA GLU A 101 4.89 2.98 16.68
C GLU A 101 5.67 2.31 15.55
N GLN A 102 5.61 0.99 15.48
CA GLN A 102 6.14 0.22 14.35
C GLN A 102 5.03 -0.67 13.81
N ALA A 103 4.77 -0.61 12.51
CA ALA A 103 3.77 -1.41 11.83
C ALA A 103 4.40 -2.14 10.65
N LEU A 104 4.42 -3.47 10.72
CA LEU A 104 4.72 -4.36 9.60
C LEU A 104 3.42 -4.71 8.90
N GLY A 105 3.36 -4.57 7.58
CA GLY A 105 2.22 -4.95 6.75
C GLY A 105 2.64 -5.90 5.65
N LEU A 106 2.03 -7.07 5.58
CA LEU A 106 2.19 -8.06 4.54
C LEU A 106 0.89 -8.17 3.75
N SER A 107 0.97 -8.15 2.42
CA SER A 107 -0.18 -8.20 1.52
C SER A 107 0.11 -9.22 0.43
N LEU A 108 -0.77 -10.20 0.24
CA LEU A 108 -0.65 -11.26 -0.75
C LEU A 108 -1.84 -11.18 -1.72
N GLY A 109 -1.61 -10.83 -2.97
CA GLY A 109 -2.58 -10.99 -4.05
C GLY A 109 -2.60 -12.45 -4.50
N LEU A 110 -3.68 -13.16 -4.15
CA LEU A 110 -3.83 -14.60 -4.40
C LEU A 110 -4.45 -14.88 -5.78
N LEU A 111 -5.38 -14.04 -6.22
CA LEU A 111 -6.10 -14.23 -7.48
C LEU A 111 -6.45 -12.85 -8.06
N SER A 112 -6.07 -12.59 -9.31
CA SER A 112 -6.61 -11.48 -10.09
C SER A 112 -7.09 -12.02 -11.44
N THR A 113 -8.34 -12.49 -11.48
CA THR A 113 -8.94 -13.16 -12.64
C THR A 113 -10.02 -12.29 -13.25
N GLY A 114 -9.71 -11.62 -14.37
CA GLY A 114 -10.64 -10.74 -15.07
C GLY A 114 -11.19 -9.64 -14.17
N ASN A 115 -12.39 -9.86 -13.64
CA ASN A 115 -13.12 -8.92 -12.80
C ASN A 115 -12.96 -9.20 -11.29
N HIS A 116 -12.37 -10.33 -10.90
CA HIS A 116 -12.23 -10.77 -9.52
C HIS A 116 -10.82 -10.54 -9.00
N ASP A 117 -10.71 -9.94 -7.83
CA ASP A 117 -9.45 -9.59 -7.17
C ASP A 117 -9.51 -10.08 -5.72
N LEU A 118 -8.67 -11.05 -5.36
CA LEU A 118 -8.58 -11.60 -4.00
C LEU A 118 -7.20 -11.33 -3.43
N SER A 119 -7.18 -10.60 -2.33
CA SER A 119 -5.95 -10.23 -1.62
C SER A 119 -6.08 -10.51 -0.12
N TYR A 120 -5.05 -11.08 0.48
CA TYR A 120 -4.96 -11.30 1.91
C TYR A 120 -3.96 -10.32 2.52
N ASN A 121 -4.38 -9.57 3.53
CA ASN A 121 -3.55 -8.57 4.20
C ASN A 121 -3.33 -8.99 5.66
N LEU A 122 -2.11 -8.86 6.14
CA LEU A 122 -1.70 -9.15 7.50
C LEU A 122 -0.90 -7.95 8.01
N SER A 123 -1.37 -7.28 9.05
CA SER A 123 -0.68 -6.15 9.66
C SER A 123 -0.32 -6.48 11.09
N TRP A 124 0.95 -6.36 11.43
CA TRP A 124 1.49 -6.49 12.77
C TRP A 124 1.97 -5.14 13.26
N ARG A 125 1.23 -4.54 14.19
CA ARG A 125 1.54 -3.24 14.77
C ARG A 125 2.01 -3.41 16.21
N THR A 126 3.13 -2.79 16.54
CA THR A 126 3.72 -2.77 17.88
C THR A 126 3.79 -1.33 18.36
N LEU A 127 3.16 -1.04 19.49
CA LEU A 127 3.36 0.21 20.21
C LEU A 127 4.31 -0.04 21.37
N THR A 128 5.43 0.67 21.37
CA THR A 128 6.42 0.63 22.44
C THR A 128 6.53 2.02 23.07
N ASP A 129 6.48 2.11 24.39
CA ASP A 129 6.77 3.35 25.12
C ASP A 129 8.16 3.25 25.78
N PRO A 130 9.22 3.74 25.13
CA PRO A 130 10.55 3.78 25.72
C PRO A 130 10.69 4.82 26.85
N SER A 131 9.79 5.80 26.92
CA SER A 131 9.89 6.93 27.87
C SER A 131 9.24 6.66 29.22
N GLN A 132 8.35 5.66 29.30
CA GLN A 132 7.48 5.42 30.45
C GLN A 132 6.69 6.65 30.94
N MET A 133 6.59 7.72 30.17
CA MET A 133 5.83 8.92 30.55
C MET A 133 4.41 8.94 29.96
N SER A 134 4.03 7.90 29.21
CA SER A 134 2.72 7.84 28.56
C SER A 134 1.56 7.72 29.55
N SER A 135 0.41 8.30 29.17
CA SER A 135 -0.82 8.27 29.96
C SER A 135 -1.34 6.84 30.16
N HIS A 136 -2.14 6.64 31.21
CA HIS A 136 -2.66 5.32 31.58
C HIS A 136 -3.49 4.64 30.46
N THR A 137 -4.12 5.42 29.58
CA THR A 137 -4.87 4.93 28.42
C THR A 137 -3.95 4.38 27.33
N VAL A 138 -2.86 5.11 27.01
CA VAL A 138 -1.85 4.69 26.03
C VAL A 138 -1.12 3.46 26.55
N ARG A 139 -0.76 3.41 27.84
CA ARG A 139 -0.16 2.23 28.49
C ARG A 139 -0.99 0.96 28.37
N ARG A 140 -2.33 1.07 28.41
CA ARG A 140 -3.24 -0.08 28.22
C ARG A 140 -3.27 -0.57 26.75
N GLN A 141 -2.97 0.31 25.80
CA GLN A 141 -2.90 0.01 24.37
C GLN A 141 -1.49 -0.42 23.92
N LEU A 142 -0.49 -0.37 24.81
CA LEU A 142 0.85 -0.89 24.53
C LEU A 142 0.81 -2.40 24.30
N GLY A 143 1.66 -2.85 23.38
CA GLY A 143 1.77 -4.24 22.98
C GLY A 143 1.69 -4.43 21.48
N HIS A 144 1.42 -5.67 21.08
CA HIS A 144 1.29 -6.09 19.71
C HIS A 144 -0.19 -6.19 19.33
N SER A 145 -0.52 -5.71 18.14
CA SER A 145 -1.83 -5.84 17.51
C SER A 145 -1.63 -6.50 16.16
N LEU A 146 -2.15 -7.72 16.03
CA LEU A 146 -2.16 -8.46 14.77
C LEU A 146 -3.54 -8.35 14.13
N LEU A 147 -3.57 -7.88 12.90
CA LEU A 147 -4.77 -7.74 12.10
C LEU A 147 -4.61 -8.55 10.81
N SER A 148 -5.37 -9.63 10.69
CA SER A 148 -5.54 -10.35 9.43
C SER A 148 -6.83 -9.91 8.75
N ALA A 149 -6.77 -9.59 7.46
CA ALA A 149 -7.93 -9.17 6.68
C ALA A 149 -7.89 -9.71 5.25
N LEU A 150 -8.91 -10.48 4.89
CA LEU A 150 -9.15 -10.92 3.53
C LEU A 150 -9.96 -9.87 2.79
N LYS A 151 -9.48 -9.45 1.63
CA LYS A 151 -10.09 -8.45 0.76
C LYS A 151 -10.47 -9.10 -0.57
N TYR A 152 -11.75 -9.03 -0.90
CA TYR A 152 -12.32 -9.45 -2.16
C TYR A 152 -12.85 -8.23 -2.91
N GLY A 153 -12.36 -8.02 -4.12
CA GLY A 153 -12.79 -6.98 -5.05
C GLY A 153 -13.43 -7.60 -6.27
N PHE A 154 -14.55 -7.03 -6.69
CA PHE A 154 -15.20 -7.30 -7.95
C PHE A 154 -15.30 -5.98 -8.73
N ARG A 155 -14.64 -5.91 -9.89
CA ARG A 155 -14.56 -4.72 -10.71
C ARG A 155 -15.04 -5.06 -12.12
N ILE A 156 -16.09 -4.37 -12.56
CA ILE A 156 -16.54 -4.37 -13.95
C ILE A 156 -16.45 -2.94 -14.44
N ASP A 157 -15.70 -2.74 -15.53
CA ASP A 157 -15.63 -1.46 -16.22
C ASP A 157 -16.02 -1.70 -17.68
N GLN A 158 -17.18 -1.21 -18.08
CA GLN A 158 -17.65 -1.21 -19.47
C GLN A 158 -17.70 0.22 -20.02
N ARG A 159 -16.92 1.15 -19.46
CA ARG A 159 -16.81 2.52 -19.97
C ARG A 159 -15.88 2.56 -21.17
N ASP A 160 -16.19 3.46 -22.09
CA ASP A 160 -15.43 3.65 -23.33
C ASP A 160 -14.03 4.26 -23.07
N SER A 161 -13.93 5.15 -22.08
CA SER A 161 -12.66 5.74 -21.65
C SER A 161 -12.62 5.90 -20.13
N PRO A 162 -11.53 5.49 -19.45
CA PRO A 162 -11.44 5.57 -17.99
C PRO A 162 -11.27 7.01 -17.46
N MET A 163 -10.68 7.90 -18.27
CA MET A 163 -10.40 9.29 -17.86
C MET A 163 -11.51 10.27 -18.26
N ARG A 164 -12.14 10.05 -19.42
CA ARG A 164 -13.24 10.90 -19.91
C ARG A 164 -14.35 10.03 -20.45
N PRO A 165 -15.14 9.42 -19.55
CA PRO A 165 -16.12 8.46 -19.98
C PRO A 165 -17.32 9.18 -20.60
N THR A 166 -17.70 8.79 -21.82
CA THR A 166 -18.80 9.38 -22.60
C THR A 166 -20.05 8.50 -22.60
N ARG A 167 -19.87 7.17 -22.53
CA ARG A 167 -20.93 6.16 -22.45
C ARG A 167 -20.46 4.99 -21.57
N GLY A 168 -21.42 4.21 -21.09
CA GLY A 168 -21.17 2.95 -20.36
C GLY A 168 -21.38 3.04 -18.84
N HIS A 169 -21.00 1.96 -18.16
CA HIS A 169 -21.17 1.82 -16.71
C HIS A 169 -19.94 1.18 -16.07
N ALA A 170 -19.68 1.56 -14.82
CA ALA A 170 -18.66 0.93 -13.99
C ALA A 170 -19.24 0.52 -12.64
N PHE A 171 -18.94 -0.71 -12.24
CA PHE A 171 -19.33 -1.28 -10.96
C PHE A 171 -18.11 -1.82 -10.23
N VAL A 172 -17.88 -1.32 -9.01
CA VAL A 172 -16.80 -1.79 -8.15
C VAL A 172 -17.39 -2.16 -6.79
N SER A 173 -17.34 -3.45 -6.44
CA SER A 173 -17.69 -3.93 -5.11
C SER A 173 -16.43 -4.42 -4.41
N THR A 174 -16.23 -4.01 -3.17
CA THR A 174 -15.10 -4.43 -2.35
C THR A 174 -15.62 -4.89 -1.00
N THR A 175 -15.33 -6.13 -0.65
CA THR A 175 -15.66 -6.75 0.64
C THR A 175 -14.35 -7.05 1.36
N GLN A 176 -14.25 -6.66 2.62
CA GLN A 176 -13.09 -6.90 3.45
C GLN A 176 -13.54 -7.51 4.77
N ILE A 177 -12.97 -8.65 5.13
CA ILE A 177 -13.28 -9.40 6.34
C ILE A 177 -12.00 -9.49 7.15
N GLY A 178 -12.00 -8.83 8.30
CA GLY A 178 -10.93 -8.83 9.28
C GLY A 178 -11.20 -9.78 10.45
N GLY A 179 -10.12 -10.23 11.10
CA GLY A 179 -10.19 -11.07 12.30
C GLY A 179 -10.36 -12.56 12.00
N LEU A 180 -9.68 -13.03 10.95
CA LEU A 180 -9.59 -14.46 10.62
C LEU A 180 -8.64 -15.21 11.56
N PHE A 181 -7.75 -14.50 12.25
CA PHE A 181 -6.86 -15.06 13.27
C PHE A 181 -7.48 -14.92 14.68
N PRO A 182 -7.51 -16.01 15.47
CA PRO A 182 -8.00 -15.99 16.85
C PRO A 182 -6.93 -15.43 17.78
N ASP A 183 -6.75 -14.11 17.77
CA ASP A 183 -6.02 -13.42 18.83
C ASP A 183 -7.03 -12.58 19.65
N LEU A 184 -6.84 -12.54 20.97
CA LEU A 184 -7.74 -11.88 21.94
C LEU A 184 -7.83 -10.36 21.73
N ARG A 185 -6.86 -9.79 21.00
CA ARG A 185 -6.82 -8.38 20.59
C ARG A 185 -7.09 -8.17 19.09
N SER A 186 -7.39 -9.23 18.34
CA SER A 186 -7.64 -9.12 16.90
C SER A 186 -8.99 -8.43 16.66
N LEU A 187 -8.96 -7.40 15.82
CA LEU A 187 -10.17 -6.67 15.44
C LEU A 187 -10.92 -7.49 14.39
N ARG A 188 -12.09 -8.00 14.77
CA ARG A 188 -13.03 -8.63 13.84
C ARG A 188 -13.90 -7.55 13.24
N PHE A 189 -13.84 -7.40 11.92
CA PHE A 189 -14.65 -6.42 11.22
C PHE A 189 -15.07 -6.97 9.86
N ILE A 190 -16.22 -6.53 9.39
CA ILE A 190 -16.64 -6.74 8.01
C ILE A 190 -16.90 -5.35 7.45
N ARG A 191 -16.24 -5.05 6.33
CA ARG A 191 -16.42 -3.81 5.60
C ARG A 191 -16.84 -4.14 4.19
N GLN A 192 -17.97 -3.59 3.76
CA GLN A 192 -18.44 -3.67 2.39
C GLN A 192 -18.54 -2.27 1.83
N ALA A 193 -17.93 -2.03 0.67
CA ALA A 193 -18.00 -0.78 -0.06
C ALA A 193 -18.29 -1.06 -1.53
N SER A 194 -19.39 -0.49 -2.03
CA SER A 194 -19.79 -0.59 -3.43
C SER A 194 -19.85 0.79 -4.06
N LEU A 195 -19.17 0.96 -5.18
CA LEU A 195 -19.20 2.15 -6.02
C LEU A 195 -19.89 1.80 -7.34
N ARG A 196 -20.83 2.65 -7.73
CA ARG A 196 -21.53 2.55 -9.02
C ARG A 196 -21.38 3.87 -9.75
N CYS A 197 -20.97 3.82 -11.00
CA CYS A 197 -20.91 4.99 -11.88
C CYS A 197 -21.70 4.65 -13.15
N TRP A 198 -22.77 5.41 -13.38
CA TRP A 198 -23.61 5.34 -14.56
C TRP A 198 -23.48 6.65 -15.30
N ILE A 199 -23.30 6.59 -16.61
CA ILE A 199 -23.28 7.78 -17.46
C ILE A 199 -24.56 7.74 -18.26
N ALA A 200 -25.41 8.74 -18.03
CA ALA A 200 -26.59 8.95 -18.84
C ALA A 200 -26.14 9.37 -20.24
N GLU A 201 -26.64 8.66 -21.25
CA GLU A 201 -26.46 9.05 -22.65
C GLU A 201 -27.26 10.34 -22.87
N ILE A 202 -26.54 11.42 -23.21
CA ILE A 202 -27.15 12.70 -23.57
C ILE A 202 -27.42 12.61 -25.07
N ASP A 203 -28.64 12.20 -25.43
CA ASP A 203 -29.20 12.36 -26.78
C ASP A 203 -29.71 13.79 -27.00
#